data_AF-A0A7C6ES14-F1
#
_entry.id   AF-A0A7C6ES14-F1
#
_cell.length_a   1.000
_cell.length_b   1.000
_cell.length_c   1.000
_cell.angle_alpha   90.00
_cell.angle_beta   90.00
_cell.angle_gamma   90.00
#
_symmetry.space_group_name_H-M   'P 1'
#
loop_
_entity.id
_entity.type
_entity.pdbx_description
1 polymer ?
#
loop_
_entity_poly.entity_id
_entity_poly.type
_entity_poly.pdbx_seq_one_letter_code
_entity_poly.pdbx_strand_id
1 'polypeptide(L)'
;MWRILPCVVTADIRASREVPDRAELQERLLSAIAEANGRFRDQLLASFQVTLGDEWQGLLADASAAYTVAAFFRDRLAPQSLAIGIGEGEVATALVSDVRQMDGEAFHRSRQALEEAKRRGLAVVFRMRDPWVDALLTSTASLVFDLYGRWTPLQRERYGLLRQLGTMAEVAKRAGVSVAAVSQSLSSARAGLVQECEEALGAFLSAWSQGALLAPLMRR
;
A
#
# COMPACT_ATOMS: atom_id res chain seq x y z
N MET A 1 14.98 -20.55 -12.94
CA MET A 1 13.54 -20.73 -12.65
C MET A 1 13.10 -19.53 -11.83
N TRP A 2 12.18 -18.71 -12.34
CA TRP A 2 11.68 -17.56 -11.58
C TRP A 2 10.87 -18.05 -10.38
N ARG A 3 11.21 -17.59 -9.18
CA ARG A 3 10.47 -17.89 -7.96
C ARG A 3 9.72 -16.65 -7.50
N ILE A 4 8.46 -16.83 -7.10
CA ILE A 4 7.70 -15.82 -6.37
C ILE A 4 8.41 -15.65 -5.01
N LEU A 5 8.72 -14.41 -4.66
CA LEU A 5 9.35 -14.07 -3.39
C LEU A 5 8.36 -13.32 -2.51
N PRO A 6 8.37 -13.60 -1.20
CA PRO A 6 7.52 -12.89 -0.26
C PRO A 6 7.98 -11.44 -0.08
N CYS A 7 7.06 -10.61 0.39
CA CYS A 7 7.29 -9.20 0.65
C CYS A 7 6.97 -8.86 2.10
N VAL A 8 7.87 -8.14 2.76
CA VAL A 8 7.59 -7.51 4.05
C VAL A 8 7.12 -6.08 3.80
N VAL A 9 6.04 -5.71 4.47
CA VAL A 9 5.58 -4.33 4.57
C VAL A 9 5.85 -3.87 5.99
N THR A 10 6.68 -2.84 6.15
CA THR A 10 6.90 -2.14 7.42
C THR A 10 6.43 -0.71 7.25
N ALA A 11 5.57 -0.24 8.14
CA ALA A 11 4.94 1.07 8.02
C ALA A 11 4.90 1.79 9.36
N ASP A 12 4.82 3.11 9.29
CA ASP A 12 4.90 4.03 10.44
C ASP A 12 4.02 5.26 10.18
N ILE A 13 3.39 5.79 11.23
CA ILE A 13 2.61 7.04 11.14
C ILE A 13 3.55 8.22 11.39
N ARG A 14 3.71 9.09 10.40
CA ARG A 14 4.55 10.28 10.55
C ARG A 14 3.96 11.24 11.56
N ALA A 15 4.83 11.82 12.38
CA ALA A 15 4.47 12.85 13.37
C ALA A 15 3.30 12.45 14.29
N SER A 16 3.12 11.16 14.56
CA SER A 16 2.05 10.63 15.42
C SER A 16 2.06 11.22 16.84
N ARG A 17 3.23 11.67 17.31
CA ARG A 17 3.42 12.33 18.60
C ARG A 17 2.83 13.73 18.66
N GLU A 18 2.61 14.36 17.51
CA GLU A 18 2.03 15.71 17.39
C GLU A 18 0.50 15.66 17.24
N VAL A 19 -0.08 14.47 17.09
CA VAL A 19 -1.53 14.28 16.98
C VAL A 19 -2.16 14.54 18.36
N PRO A 20 -3.16 15.45 18.47
CA PRO A 20 -3.77 15.80 19.75
C PRO A 20 -4.42 14.61 20.46
N ASP A 21 -5.18 13.79 19.73
CA ASP A 21 -5.81 12.57 20.27
C ASP A 21 -5.04 11.32 19.83
N ARG A 22 -4.05 10.96 20.64
CA ARG A 22 -3.21 9.79 20.39
C ARG A 22 -3.93 8.47 20.67
N ALA A 23 -4.93 8.48 21.54
CA ALA A 23 -5.68 7.28 21.89
C ALA A 23 -6.58 6.88 20.72
N GLU A 24 -7.33 7.84 20.15
CA GLU A 24 -8.15 7.61 18.97
C GLU A 24 -7.29 7.13 17.78
N LEU A 25 -6.12 7.74 17.57
CA LEU A 25 -5.21 7.29 16.50
C LEU A 25 -4.76 5.84 16.69
N GLN A 26 -4.44 5.46 17.92
CA GLN A 26 -4.02 4.09 18.24
C GLN A 26 -5.16 3.09 18.02
N GLU A 27 -6.38 3.41 18.42
CA GLU A 27 -7.56 2.57 18.17
C GLU A 27 -7.82 2.40 16.67
N ARG A 28 -7.71 3.49 15.90
CA ARG A 28 -7.82 3.45 14.44
C ARG A 28 -6.75 2.58 13.79
N LEU A 29 -5.50 2.65 14.26
CA LEU A 29 -4.41 1.79 13.79
C LEU A 29 -4.70 0.32 14.07
N LEU A 30 -5.09 -0.02 15.31
CA LEU A 30 -5.39 -1.40 15.70
C LEU A 30 -6.58 -1.96 14.90
N SER A 31 -7.61 -1.13 14.68
CA SER A 31 -8.76 -1.50 13.85
C SER A 31 -8.37 -1.74 12.38
N ALA A 32 -7.53 -0.88 11.81
CA ALA A 32 -7.01 -1.06 10.44
C ALA A 32 -6.17 -2.33 10.31
N ILE A 33 -5.33 -2.64 11.30
CA ILE A 33 -4.53 -3.88 11.34
C ILE A 33 -5.45 -5.11 11.41
N ALA A 34 -6.45 -5.09 12.29
CA ALA A 34 -7.41 -6.19 12.42
C ALA A 34 -8.19 -6.41 11.11
N GLU A 35 -8.66 -5.34 10.47
CA GLU A 35 -9.34 -5.42 9.18
C GLU A 35 -8.41 -5.95 8.08
N ALA A 36 -7.15 -5.49 8.00
CA ALA A 36 -6.18 -6.00 7.05
C ALA A 36 -5.94 -7.51 7.21
N ASN A 37 -5.75 -7.97 8.46
CA ASN A 37 -5.54 -9.38 8.78
C ASN A 37 -6.75 -10.26 8.45
N GLY A 38 -7.97 -9.72 8.55
CA GLY A 38 -9.18 -10.41 8.13
C GLY A 38 -9.33 -10.44 6.60
N ARG A 39 -9.22 -9.27 5.97
CA ARG A 39 -9.50 -9.06 4.54
C ARG A 39 -8.47 -9.70 3.62
N PHE A 40 -7.20 -9.71 4.01
CA PHE A 40 -6.08 -10.19 3.18
C PHE A 40 -5.50 -11.52 3.69
N ARG A 41 -6.26 -12.29 4.48
CA ARG A 41 -5.81 -13.54 5.10
C ARG A 41 -5.10 -14.48 4.11
N ASP A 42 -5.68 -14.69 2.93
CA ASP A 42 -5.14 -15.64 1.94
C ASP A 42 -3.86 -15.14 1.24
N GLN A 43 -3.49 -13.88 1.46
CA GLN A 43 -2.29 -13.24 0.92
C GLN A 43 -1.21 -13.05 2.00
N LEU A 44 -1.52 -13.37 3.28
CA LEU A 44 -0.62 -13.21 4.42
C LEU A 44 0.15 -14.50 4.68
N LEU A 45 1.47 -14.37 4.77
CA LEU A 45 2.34 -15.41 5.32
C LEU A 45 2.57 -15.22 6.82
N ALA A 46 2.49 -13.97 7.31
CA ALA A 46 2.41 -13.64 8.72
C ALA A 46 1.53 -12.40 8.91
N SER A 47 0.69 -12.42 9.94
CA SER A 47 -0.25 -11.32 10.22
C SER A 47 0.47 -10.01 10.53
N PHE A 48 -0.17 -8.90 10.19
CA PHE A 48 0.26 -7.58 10.60
C PHE A 48 0.18 -7.41 12.11
N GLN A 49 1.23 -6.86 12.71
CA GLN A 49 1.31 -6.56 14.13
C GLN A 49 2.05 -5.24 14.36
N VAL A 50 1.71 -4.55 15.45
CA VAL A 50 2.47 -3.40 15.94
C VAL A 50 3.84 -3.90 16.43
N THR A 51 4.90 -3.29 15.92
CA THR A 51 6.30 -3.61 16.25
C THR A 51 6.84 -2.65 17.30
N LEU A 52 6.58 -1.35 17.14
CA LEU A 52 7.03 -0.31 18.06
C LEU A 52 6.12 0.92 17.99
N GLY A 53 5.35 1.18 19.04
CA GLY A 53 4.50 2.38 19.11
C GLY A 53 3.44 2.39 17.99
N ASP A 54 3.66 3.25 17.00
CA ASP A 54 2.85 3.46 15.80
C ASP A 54 3.46 2.84 14.53
N GLU A 55 4.52 2.05 14.69
CA GLU A 55 5.09 1.21 13.64
C GLU A 55 4.43 -0.18 13.63
N TRP A 56 4.12 -0.69 12.44
CA TRP A 56 3.59 -2.04 12.25
C TRP A 56 4.25 -2.73 11.06
N GLN A 57 4.25 -4.06 11.10
CA GLN A 57 4.88 -4.89 10.09
C GLN A 57 4.02 -6.11 9.77
N GLY A 58 4.08 -6.62 8.54
CA GLY A 58 3.44 -7.86 8.10
C GLY A 58 4.18 -8.50 6.94
N LEU A 59 3.95 -9.80 6.71
CA LEU A 59 4.59 -10.58 5.65
C LEU A 59 3.54 -11.09 4.65
N LEU A 60 3.72 -10.76 3.38
CA LEU A 60 2.81 -11.07 2.29
C LEU A 60 3.44 -12.07 1.32
N ALA A 61 2.56 -12.79 0.61
CA ALA A 61 2.94 -13.79 -0.37
C ALA A 61 3.75 -13.21 -1.55
N ASP A 62 3.46 -11.96 -1.96
CA ASP A 62 4.11 -11.31 -3.08
C ASP A 62 4.01 -9.76 -3.05
N ALA A 63 4.60 -9.11 -4.05
CA ALA A 63 4.65 -7.65 -4.17
C ALA A 63 3.30 -7.01 -4.56
N SER A 64 2.43 -7.74 -5.26
CA SER A 64 1.10 -7.25 -5.63
C SER A 64 0.20 -7.15 -4.40
N ALA A 65 0.21 -8.18 -3.55
CA ALA A 65 -0.43 -8.17 -2.23
C ALA A 65 0.12 -7.04 -1.35
N ALA A 66 1.45 -6.89 -1.30
CA ALA A 66 2.08 -5.84 -0.51
C ALA A 66 1.63 -4.42 -0.90
N TYR A 67 1.57 -4.10 -2.20
CA TYR A 67 1.07 -2.80 -2.66
C TYR A 67 -0.42 -2.59 -2.36
N THR A 68 -1.23 -3.63 -2.59
CA THR A 68 -2.68 -3.59 -2.29
C THR A 68 -2.93 -3.27 -0.82
N VAL A 69 -2.17 -3.90 0.07
CA VAL A 69 -2.28 -3.65 1.51
C VAL A 69 -1.73 -2.27 1.90
N ALA A 70 -0.65 -1.79 1.28
CA ALA A 70 -0.14 -0.45 1.51
C ALA A 70 -1.17 0.63 1.13
N ALA A 71 -1.84 0.49 -0.02
CA ALA A 71 -2.93 1.37 -0.44
C ALA A 71 -4.14 1.28 0.52
N PHE A 72 -4.44 0.09 1.04
CA PHE A 72 -5.46 -0.07 2.07
C PHE A 72 -5.13 0.71 3.34
N PHE A 73 -3.91 0.60 3.87
CA PHE A 73 -3.52 1.35 5.07
C PHE A 73 -3.53 2.87 4.84
N ARG A 74 -3.09 3.34 3.67
CA ARG A 74 -3.23 4.74 3.24
C ARG A 74 -4.69 5.21 3.34
N ASP A 75 -5.61 4.43 2.79
CA ASP A 75 -7.04 4.82 2.76
C ASP A 75 -7.65 4.82 4.18
N ARG A 76 -7.33 3.83 5.01
CA ARG A 76 -7.90 3.68 6.38
C ARG A 76 -7.35 4.66 7.39
N LEU A 77 -6.06 4.99 7.27
CA LEU A 77 -5.38 5.87 8.20
C LEU A 77 -5.36 7.32 7.73
N ALA A 78 -5.92 7.66 6.56
CA ALA A 78 -6.05 9.05 6.17
C ALA A 78 -6.88 9.86 7.21
N PRO A 79 -6.57 11.14 7.47
CA PRO A 79 -5.58 11.98 6.78
C PRO A 79 -4.14 11.86 7.31
N GLN A 80 -3.83 10.91 8.19
CA GLN A 80 -2.48 10.77 8.71
C GLN A 80 -1.49 10.37 7.60
N SER A 81 -0.36 11.06 7.57
CA SER A 81 0.73 10.76 6.64
C SER A 81 1.47 9.52 7.08
N LEU A 82 1.73 8.60 6.15
CA LEU A 82 2.44 7.36 6.42
C LEU A 82 3.86 7.39 5.85
N ALA A 83 4.73 6.56 6.40
CA ALA A 83 5.95 6.11 5.73
C ALA A 83 5.87 4.59 5.62
N ILE A 84 5.97 4.05 4.40
CA ILE A 84 5.83 2.62 4.12
C ILE A 84 7.07 2.12 3.38
N GLY A 85 7.70 1.08 3.91
CA GLY A 85 8.77 0.33 3.24
C GLY A 85 8.29 -1.05 2.80
N ILE A 86 8.43 -1.35 1.51
CA ILE A 86 8.09 -2.65 0.93
C ILE A 86 9.37 -3.34 0.46
N GLY A 87 9.67 -4.51 1.02
CA GLY A 87 10.87 -5.28 0.70
C GLY A 87 10.55 -6.68 0.19
N GLU A 88 10.94 -7.02 -1.05
CA GLU A 88 10.88 -8.38 -1.61
C GLU A 88 12.18 -9.11 -1.30
N GLY A 89 12.13 -10.37 -0.89
CA GLY A 89 13.35 -11.15 -0.66
C GLY A 89 13.09 -12.50 -0.02
N GLU A 90 14.14 -13.25 0.26
CA GLU A 90 14.02 -14.49 1.02
C GLU A 90 13.74 -14.24 2.50
N VAL A 91 13.00 -15.17 3.11
CA VAL A 91 12.85 -15.27 4.57
C VAL A 91 13.77 -16.38 5.05
N ALA A 92 14.70 -16.06 5.95
CA ALA A 92 15.76 -16.98 6.39
C ALA A 92 15.32 -17.94 7.51
N THR A 93 14.19 -17.63 8.15
CA THR A 93 13.65 -18.31 9.32
C THR A 93 12.39 -19.11 8.97
N ALA A 94 11.93 -19.97 9.88
CA ALA A 94 10.66 -20.68 9.69
C ALA A 94 9.48 -19.69 9.68
N LEU A 95 8.51 -19.93 8.80
CA LEU A 95 7.28 -19.15 8.78
C LEU A 95 6.42 -19.49 10.01
N VAL A 96 6.26 -18.50 10.88
CA VAL A 96 5.43 -18.52 12.09
C VAL A 96 4.36 -17.41 12.02
N SER A 97 3.39 -17.39 12.93
CA SER A 97 2.35 -16.35 12.90
C SER A 97 2.84 -14.97 13.32
N ASP A 98 3.89 -14.90 14.14
CA ASP A 98 4.46 -13.65 14.66
C ASP A 98 5.59 -13.14 13.77
N VAL A 99 5.30 -12.08 13.02
CA VAL A 99 6.24 -11.44 12.10
C VAL A 99 7.51 -10.92 12.78
N ARG A 100 7.46 -10.64 14.09
CA ARG A 100 8.61 -10.12 14.87
C ARG A 100 9.65 -11.20 15.19
N GLN A 101 9.31 -12.47 15.01
CA GLN A 101 10.19 -13.61 15.25
C GLN A 101 10.90 -14.08 13.97
N MET A 102 10.67 -13.38 12.85
CA MET A 102 11.26 -13.72 11.57
C MET A 102 12.37 -12.75 11.18
N ASP A 103 13.26 -13.24 10.33
CA ASP A 103 14.32 -12.45 9.72
C ASP A 103 14.60 -12.93 8.28
N GLY A 104 15.29 -12.09 7.51
CA GLY A 104 15.69 -12.37 6.14
C GLY A 104 15.84 -11.12 5.28
N GLU A 105 16.22 -11.34 4.02
CA GLU A 105 16.44 -10.28 3.03
C GLU A 105 15.20 -9.38 2.86
N ALA A 106 13.99 -9.96 2.86
CA ALA A 106 12.75 -9.20 2.76
C ALA A 106 12.58 -8.21 3.93
N PHE A 107 12.92 -8.62 5.15
CA PHE A 107 12.84 -7.81 6.37
C PHE A 107 13.86 -6.67 6.34
N HIS A 108 15.10 -6.97 6.00
CA HIS A 108 16.16 -5.96 5.87
C HIS A 108 15.81 -4.92 4.79
N ARG A 109 15.34 -5.38 3.62
CA ARG A 109 14.92 -4.49 2.52
C ARG A 109 13.73 -3.61 2.90
N SER A 110 12.72 -4.18 3.55
CA SER A 110 11.55 -3.40 4.00
C SER A 110 11.95 -2.34 5.03
N ARG A 111 12.86 -2.68 5.97
CA ARG A 111 13.41 -1.69 6.92
C ARG A 111 14.18 -0.58 6.21
N GLN A 112 15.09 -0.93 5.30
CA GLN A 112 15.84 0.06 4.52
C GLN A 112 14.92 0.99 3.71
N ALA A 113 13.86 0.43 3.12
CA ALA A 113 12.85 1.18 2.39
C ALA A 113 12.08 2.14 3.31
N LEU A 114 11.69 1.71 4.51
CA LEU A 114 11.01 2.56 5.49
C LEU A 114 11.89 3.73 5.93
N GLU A 115 13.16 3.47 6.26
CA GLU A 115 14.10 4.52 6.65
C GLU A 115 14.36 5.51 5.50
N GLU A 116 14.45 5.02 4.27
CA GLU A 116 14.52 5.91 3.11
C GLU A 116 13.24 6.74 2.94
N ALA A 117 12.06 6.13 3.06
CA ALA A 117 10.79 6.82 2.99
C ALA A 117 10.77 7.96 4.01
N LYS A 118 11.08 7.66 5.28
CA LYS A 118 11.19 8.64 6.37
C LYS A 118 12.14 9.78 6.01
N ARG A 119 13.37 9.47 5.61
CA ARG A 119 14.42 10.43 5.24
C ARG A 119 14.05 11.33 4.06
N ARG A 120 13.41 10.80 3.02
CA ARG A 120 13.04 11.54 1.80
C ARG A 120 11.67 12.23 1.89
N GLY A 121 10.91 11.98 2.96
CA GLY A 121 9.53 12.47 3.07
C GLY A 121 8.55 11.78 2.12
N LEU A 122 8.88 10.60 1.61
CA LEU A 122 7.98 9.84 0.70
C LEU A 122 6.99 8.98 1.48
N ALA A 123 5.80 8.79 0.93
CA ALA A 123 4.78 7.95 1.54
C ALA A 123 5.12 6.45 1.45
N VAL A 124 5.75 6.02 0.36
CA VAL A 124 6.07 4.61 0.10
C VAL A 124 7.38 4.46 -0.67
N VAL A 125 8.21 3.49 -0.30
CA VAL A 125 9.44 3.11 -1.00
C VAL A 125 9.47 1.61 -1.19
N PHE A 126 9.94 1.18 -2.36
CA PHE A 126 10.13 -0.23 -2.70
C PHE A 126 11.61 -0.61 -2.73
N ARG A 127 11.87 -1.85 -2.33
CA ARG A 127 13.15 -2.56 -2.43
C ARG A 127 12.90 -4.00 -2.90
N MET A 128 13.02 -4.19 -4.19
CA MET A 128 12.87 -5.43 -4.95
C MET A 128 14.26 -6.04 -5.20
N ARG A 129 14.29 -7.16 -5.93
CA ARG A 129 15.55 -7.73 -6.45
C ARG A 129 16.16 -6.99 -7.65
N ASP A 130 15.53 -5.91 -8.14
CA ASP A 130 16.02 -5.11 -9.28
C ASP A 130 15.91 -3.59 -9.01
N PRO A 131 17.03 -2.84 -9.01
CA PRO A 131 17.04 -1.40 -8.75
C PRO A 131 16.22 -0.54 -9.74
N TRP A 132 16.06 -0.97 -10.98
CA TRP A 132 15.24 -0.24 -11.96
C TRP A 132 13.76 -0.36 -11.63
N VAL A 133 13.35 -1.53 -11.15
CA VAL A 133 12.00 -1.78 -10.65
C VAL A 133 11.74 -0.97 -9.38
N ASP A 134 12.73 -0.87 -8.48
CA ASP A 134 12.64 -0.02 -7.29
C ASP A 134 12.34 1.43 -7.64
N ALA A 135 13.10 1.99 -8.58
CA ALA A 135 12.97 3.37 -9.01
C ALA A 135 11.59 3.64 -9.64
N LEU A 136 11.14 2.75 -10.53
CA LEU A 136 9.83 2.85 -11.18
C LEU A 136 8.69 2.78 -10.16
N LEU A 137 8.65 1.71 -9.36
CA LEU A 137 7.59 1.50 -8.38
C LEU A 137 7.55 2.63 -7.33
N THR A 138 8.71 3.00 -6.79
CA THR A 138 8.82 4.05 -5.77
C THR A 138 8.34 5.40 -6.32
N SER A 139 8.78 5.79 -7.52
CA SER A 139 8.40 7.07 -8.10
C SER A 139 6.92 7.14 -8.44
N THR A 140 6.36 6.11 -9.10
CA THR A 140 4.96 6.07 -9.49
C THR A 140 4.03 5.96 -8.28
N ALA A 141 4.31 5.05 -7.34
CA ALA A 141 3.46 4.87 -6.17
C ALA A 141 3.51 6.07 -5.22
N SER A 142 4.68 6.69 -5.03
CA SER A 142 4.78 7.92 -4.23
C SER A 142 3.95 9.04 -4.84
N LEU A 143 3.98 9.21 -6.16
CA LEU A 143 3.16 10.21 -6.85
C LEU A 143 1.66 9.96 -6.63
N VAL A 144 1.23 8.70 -6.73
CA VAL A 144 -0.16 8.30 -6.45
C VAL A 144 -0.55 8.61 -5.01
N PHE A 145 0.30 8.24 -4.03
CA PHE A 145 0.04 8.49 -2.62
C PHE A 145 -0.02 9.99 -2.30
N ASP A 146 0.86 10.79 -2.88
CA ASP A 146 0.90 12.24 -2.70
C ASP A 146 -0.33 12.93 -3.30
N LEU A 147 -0.78 12.50 -4.49
CA LEU A 147 -2.02 12.99 -5.08
C LEU A 147 -3.22 12.66 -4.20
N TYR A 148 -3.32 11.41 -3.76
CA TYR A 148 -4.40 10.96 -2.88
C TYR A 148 -4.40 11.68 -1.53
N GLY A 149 -3.23 11.94 -0.94
CA GLY A 149 -3.08 12.65 0.32
C GLY A 149 -3.58 14.11 0.29
N ARG A 150 -3.65 14.73 -0.90
CA ARG A 150 -4.19 16.09 -1.09
C ARG A 150 -5.71 16.13 -1.21
N TRP A 151 -6.36 14.98 -1.31
CA TRP A 151 -7.80 14.93 -1.54
C TRP A 151 -8.58 15.30 -0.28
N THR A 152 -9.63 16.08 -0.47
CA THR A 152 -10.61 16.36 0.58
C THR A 152 -11.30 15.07 1.03
N PRO A 153 -11.87 15.02 2.25
CA PRO A 153 -12.64 13.87 2.71
C PRO A 153 -13.72 13.44 1.70
N LEU A 154 -14.42 14.41 1.09
CA LEU A 154 -15.46 14.16 0.10
C LEU A 154 -14.91 13.55 -1.20
N GLN A 155 -13.74 13.98 -1.66
CA GLN A 155 -13.09 13.40 -2.84
C GLN A 155 -12.69 11.94 -2.59
N ARG A 156 -12.10 11.65 -1.42
CA ARG A 156 -11.75 10.29 -1.01
C ARG A 156 -12.98 9.39 -0.88
N GLU A 157 -14.04 9.89 -0.25
CA GLU A 157 -15.31 9.18 -0.13
C GLU A 157 -15.89 8.81 -1.50
N ARG A 158 -16.01 9.79 -2.40
CA ARG A 158 -16.56 9.58 -3.75
C ARG A 158 -15.71 8.61 -4.58
N TYR A 159 -14.39 8.69 -4.48
CA TYR A 159 -13.50 7.74 -5.14
C TYR A 159 -13.65 6.32 -4.56
N GLY A 160 -13.75 6.20 -3.23
CA GLY A 160 -14.03 4.92 -2.57
C GLY A 160 -15.35 4.31 -3.04
N LEU A 161 -16.42 5.11 -3.14
CA LEU A 161 -17.70 4.68 -3.70
C LEU A 161 -17.58 4.29 -5.18
N LEU A 162 -16.81 5.04 -5.98
CA LEU A 162 -16.60 4.70 -7.39
C LEU A 162 -15.93 3.32 -7.53
N ARG A 163 -14.91 3.03 -6.72
CA ARG A 163 -14.25 1.71 -6.71
C ARG A 163 -15.17 0.57 -6.30
N GLN A 164 -16.19 0.84 -5.48
CA GLN A 164 -17.14 -0.16 -5.01
C GLN A 164 -18.30 -0.38 -5.98
N LEU A 165 -18.82 0.68 -6.58
CA LEU A 165 -20.04 0.67 -7.39
C LEU A 165 -19.74 0.56 -8.89
N GLY A 166 -18.60 1.07 -9.35
CA GLY A 166 -18.14 0.99 -10.73
C GLY A 166 -18.56 2.19 -11.59
N THR A 167 -19.65 2.89 -11.28
CA THR A 167 -20.11 4.04 -12.09
C THR A 167 -20.36 5.31 -11.29
N MET A 168 -20.10 6.48 -11.91
CA MET A 168 -20.43 7.79 -11.32
C MET A 168 -21.93 7.97 -11.09
N ALA A 169 -22.78 7.30 -11.87
CA ALA A 169 -24.23 7.34 -11.72
C ALA A 169 -24.68 6.68 -10.41
N GLU A 170 -24.10 5.53 -10.06
CA GLU A 170 -24.39 4.85 -8.81
C GLU A 170 -23.81 5.59 -7.61
N VAL A 171 -22.62 6.17 -7.75
CA VAL A 171 -22.04 7.06 -6.72
C VAL A 171 -22.95 8.26 -6.46
N ALA A 172 -23.45 8.91 -7.52
CA ALA A 172 -24.37 10.04 -7.42
C ALA A 172 -25.67 9.65 -6.69
N LYS A 173 -26.25 8.50 -7.07
CA LYS A 173 -27.45 7.94 -6.42
C LYS A 173 -27.20 7.65 -4.94
N ARG A 174 -26.07 7.04 -4.60
CA ARG A 174 -25.71 6.70 -3.21
C ARG A 174 -25.45 7.93 -2.36
N ALA A 175 -24.78 8.94 -2.91
CA ALA A 175 -24.40 10.17 -2.22
C ALA A 175 -25.50 11.25 -2.24
N GLY A 176 -26.62 11.03 -2.93
CA GLY A 176 -27.73 11.99 -3.00
C GLY A 176 -27.38 13.28 -3.76
N VAL A 177 -26.49 13.21 -4.75
CA VAL A 177 -26.02 14.37 -5.54
C VAL A 177 -26.16 14.10 -7.05
N SER A 178 -25.90 15.11 -7.89
CA SER A 178 -25.90 14.93 -9.34
C SER A 178 -24.64 14.21 -9.84
N VAL A 179 -24.74 13.53 -11.00
CA VAL A 179 -23.58 12.94 -11.69
C VAL A 179 -22.53 14.00 -12.02
N ALA A 180 -22.96 15.21 -12.40
CA ALA A 180 -22.07 16.34 -12.66
C ALA A 180 -21.25 16.73 -11.42
N ALA A 181 -21.86 16.74 -10.22
CA ALA A 181 -21.16 17.03 -8.98
C ALA A 181 -20.11 15.95 -8.63
N VAL A 182 -20.42 14.67 -8.88
CA VAL A 182 -19.46 13.57 -8.71
C VAL A 182 -18.30 13.71 -9.71
N SER A 183 -18.62 13.92 -10.98
CA SER A 183 -17.62 14.10 -12.05
C SER A 183 -16.69 15.27 -11.75
N GLN A 184 -17.22 16.43 -11.38
CA GLN A 184 -16.43 17.60 -11.01
C GLN A 184 -15.49 17.28 -9.83
N SER A 185 -16.01 16.63 -8.78
CA SER A 185 -15.23 16.24 -7.61
C SER A 185 -14.03 15.35 -7.95
N LEU A 186 -14.27 14.31 -8.76
CA LEU A 186 -13.26 13.33 -9.15
C LEU A 186 -12.27 13.91 -10.16
N SER A 187 -12.74 14.73 -11.10
CA SER A 187 -11.89 15.43 -12.06
C SER A 187 -10.95 16.43 -11.38
N SER A 188 -11.46 17.24 -10.45
CA SER A 188 -10.63 18.15 -9.64
C SER A 188 -9.58 17.41 -8.80
N ALA A 189 -9.86 16.16 -8.44
CA ALA A 189 -8.94 15.29 -7.71
C ALA A 189 -7.94 14.56 -8.63
N ARG A 190 -8.08 14.66 -9.96
CA ARG A 190 -7.39 13.81 -10.95
C ARG A 190 -7.58 12.31 -10.69
N ALA A 191 -8.76 11.92 -10.19
CA ALA A 191 -9.04 10.55 -9.77
C ALA A 191 -8.90 9.53 -10.90
N GLY A 192 -9.21 9.91 -12.16
CA GLY A 192 -9.00 9.02 -13.31
C GLY A 192 -7.54 8.65 -13.53
N LEU A 193 -6.61 9.62 -13.41
CA LEU A 193 -5.18 9.36 -13.52
C LEU A 193 -4.67 8.50 -12.35
N VAL A 194 -5.17 8.77 -11.14
CA VAL A 194 -4.85 7.96 -9.96
C VAL A 194 -5.27 6.50 -10.19
N GLN A 195 -6.51 6.29 -10.66
CA GLN A 195 -7.02 4.96 -10.96
C GLN A 195 -6.18 4.24 -12.02
N GLU A 196 -5.86 4.91 -13.12
CA GLU A 196 -5.02 4.36 -14.19
C GLU A 196 -3.64 3.95 -13.66
N CYS A 197 -3.01 4.78 -12.83
CA CYS A 197 -1.74 4.44 -12.20
C CYS A 197 -1.84 3.28 -11.20
N GLU A 198 -2.91 3.22 -10.40
CA GLU A 198 -3.15 2.11 -9.45
C GLU A 198 -3.35 0.78 -10.22
N GLU A 199 -4.11 0.80 -11.32
CA GLU A 199 -4.32 -0.36 -12.20
C GLU A 199 -3.02 -0.80 -12.88
N ALA A 200 -2.24 0.14 -13.42
CA ALA A 200 -0.95 -0.15 -14.05
C ALA A 200 0.07 -0.73 -13.05
N LEU A 201 0.15 -0.16 -11.84
CA LEU A 201 0.99 -0.70 -10.76
C LEU A 201 0.57 -2.11 -10.38
N GLY A 202 -0.73 -2.35 -10.22
CA GLY A 202 -1.26 -3.68 -9.90
C GLY A 202 -0.94 -4.72 -10.98
N ALA A 203 -1.17 -4.38 -12.25
CA ALA A 203 -0.87 -5.25 -13.38
C ALA A 203 0.63 -5.55 -13.49
N PHE A 204 1.48 -4.52 -13.35
CA PHE A 204 2.94 -4.68 -13.38
C PHE A 204 3.42 -5.58 -12.23
N LEU A 205 2.97 -5.35 -10.99
CA LEU A 205 3.38 -6.13 -9.82
C LEU A 205 2.91 -7.58 -9.90
N SER A 206 1.74 -7.84 -10.48
CA SER A 206 1.26 -9.19 -10.74
C SER A 206 2.14 -9.92 -11.76
N ALA A 207 2.45 -9.26 -12.89
CA ALA A 207 3.34 -9.80 -13.91
C ALA A 207 4.78 -10.00 -13.40
N TRP A 208 5.27 -9.07 -12.58
CA TRP A 208 6.56 -9.17 -11.88
C TRP A 208 6.60 -10.39 -10.98
N SER A 209 5.62 -10.55 -10.09
CA SER A 209 5.58 -11.67 -9.14
C SER A 209 5.60 -13.01 -9.87
N GLN A 210 4.85 -13.13 -10.96
CA GLN A 210 4.78 -14.34 -11.79
C GLN A 210 5.99 -14.56 -12.72
N GLY A 211 6.89 -13.58 -12.85
CA GLY A 211 8.04 -13.65 -13.77
C GLY A 211 7.67 -13.52 -15.24
N ALA A 212 6.44 -13.10 -15.51
CA ALA A 212 5.90 -12.95 -16.85
C ALA A 212 6.62 -11.85 -17.64
N LEU A 213 7.20 -10.86 -16.97
CA LEU A 213 7.94 -9.76 -17.59
C LEU A 213 9.25 -10.22 -18.27
N LEU A 214 9.87 -11.30 -17.80
CA LEU A 214 11.12 -11.82 -18.37
C LEU A 214 10.88 -12.94 -19.40
N ALA A 215 9.70 -13.55 -19.38
CA ALA A 215 9.36 -14.67 -20.27
C ALA A 215 9.51 -14.36 -21.78
N PRO A 216 9.26 -13.14 -22.29
CA PRO A 216 9.53 -12.81 -23.69
C PRO A 216 11.02 -12.61 -24.01
N LEU A 217 11.82 -12.17 -23.04
CA LEU A 217 13.25 -11.85 -23.22
C LEU A 217 14.14 -13.11 -23.14
N MET A 218 13.68 -14.15 -22.43
CA MET A 218 14.41 -15.42 -22.27
C MET A 218 14.15 -16.45 -23.38
N ARG A 219 13.20 -16.20 -24.30
CA ARG A 219 12.90 -17.07 -25.45
C ARG A 219 13.77 -16.75 -26.68
N ARG A 220 15.05 -16.44 -26.47
CA ARG A 220 16.05 -16.27 -27.55
C ARG A 220 17.15 -17.29 -27.41
#